data_AF-A0A1I8P9R3-F1
#
_entry.id   AF-A0A1I8P9R3-F1
#
_cell.length_a   1.000
_cell.length_b   1.000
_cell.length_c   1.000
_cell.angle_alpha   90.00
_cell.angle_beta   90.00
_cell.angle_gamma   90.00
#
_symmetry.space_group_name_H-M   'P 1'
#
loop_
_entity.id
_entity.type
_entity.pdbx_description
1 polymer ?
#
loop_
_entity_poly.entity_id
_entity_poly.type
_entity_poly.pdbx_seq_one_letter_code
_entity_poly.pdbx_strand_id
1 'polypeptide(L)'
;MNTIKEVPYRPSLVLQMLMVGNVYLSIAWNVIYGIYIIYVLSDLYDLHGICVIIAYLVGSLVEFYRLRMGYKGNLQGRPGDLCTFLILSPLVQLPILIFLLLSAKEFNSIILFITVGSLIIMALELIFGLAILWPKSDRFVIVKK
;
A
#
# COMPACT_ATOMS: atom_id res chain seq x y z
N MET A 1 22.77 -20.89 16.35
CA MET A 1 21.67 -19.93 16.07
C MET A 1 20.93 -20.46 14.85
N ASN A 2 19.72 -21.00 15.01
CA ASN A 2 18.98 -21.60 13.89
C ASN A 2 18.40 -20.48 13.02
N THR A 3 18.94 -20.31 11.81
CA THR A 3 18.39 -19.37 10.83
C THR A 3 17.11 -19.98 10.26
N ILE A 4 15.96 -19.49 10.71
CA ILE A 4 14.66 -19.83 10.10
C ILE A 4 14.72 -19.33 8.65
N LYS A 5 14.82 -20.24 7.69
CA LYS A 5 14.74 -19.92 6.26
C LYS A 5 13.29 -19.96 5.83
N GLU A 6 12.77 -18.83 5.37
CA GLU A 6 11.44 -18.75 4.78
C GLU A 6 11.38 -19.59 3.51
N VAL A 7 10.26 -20.28 3.28
CA VAL A 7 10.03 -21.04 2.04
C VAL A 7 9.78 -20.04 0.91
N PRO A 8 10.65 -19.99 -0.12
CA PRO A 8 10.52 -19.01 -1.18
C PRO A 8 9.34 -19.36 -2.11
N TYR A 9 8.66 -18.33 -2.61
CA TYR A 9 7.63 -18.46 -3.64
C TYR A 9 8.11 -17.87 -4.97
N ARG A 10 7.37 -18.13 -6.04
CA ARG A 10 7.70 -17.60 -7.38
C ARG A 10 7.25 -16.15 -7.53
N PRO A 11 8.14 -15.20 -7.87
CA PRO A 11 7.77 -13.82 -8.14
C PRO A 11 6.65 -13.69 -9.18
N SER A 12 5.78 -12.70 -9.01
CA SER A 12 4.69 -12.40 -9.95
C SER A 12 4.95 -11.12 -10.73
N LEU A 13 4.93 -11.21 -12.06
CA LEU A 13 5.06 -10.05 -12.94
C LEU A 13 3.87 -9.09 -12.81
N VAL A 14 2.65 -9.63 -12.65
CA VAL A 14 1.44 -8.80 -12.54
C VAL A 14 1.46 -7.96 -11.28
N LEU A 15 1.81 -8.56 -10.14
CA LEU A 15 1.97 -7.82 -8.89
C LEU A 15 3.07 -6.76 -9.01
N GLN A 16 4.15 -7.06 -9.74
CA GLN A 16 5.23 -6.12 -9.99
C GLN A 16 4.76 -4.89 -10.78
N MET A 17 3.97 -5.10 -11.83
CA MET A 17 3.41 -4.01 -12.64
C MET A 17 2.42 -3.16 -11.85
N LEU A 18 1.58 -3.79 -11.01
CA LEU A 18 0.65 -3.08 -10.13
C LEU A 18 1.39 -2.15 -9.17
N MET A 19 2.44 -2.65 -8.50
CA MET A 19 3.25 -1.83 -7.59
C MET A 19 3.97 -0.68 -8.29
N VAL A 20 4.45 -0.89 -9.53
CA VAL A 20 5.01 0.21 -10.35
C VAL A 20 3.95 1.28 -10.60
N GLY A 21 2.75 0.88 -11.04
CA GLY A 21 1.64 1.79 -11.24
C GLY A 21 1.29 2.56 -9.96
N ASN A 22 1.32 1.86 -8.82
CA ASN A 22 1.02 2.45 -7.53
C ASN A 22 2.09 3.46 -7.07
N VAL A 23 3.37 3.29 -7.44
CA VAL A 23 4.40 4.33 -7.18
C VAL A 23 4.03 5.65 -7.87
N TYR A 24 3.58 5.60 -9.13
CA TYR A 24 3.20 6.82 -9.85
C TYR A 24 1.92 7.45 -9.29
N LEU A 25 0.90 6.64 -8.98
CA LEU A 25 -0.28 7.13 -8.26
C LEU A 25 0.09 7.70 -6.88
N SER A 26 1.07 7.10 -6.21
CA SER A 26 1.57 7.54 -4.92
C SER A 26 2.17 8.92 -4.96
N ILE A 27 3.02 9.16 -5.96
CA ILE A 27 3.58 10.49 -6.19
C ILE A 27 2.46 11.49 -6.50
N ALA A 28 1.51 11.11 -7.36
CA ALA A 28 0.41 11.98 -7.75
C ALA A 28 -0.50 12.36 -6.55
N TRP A 29 -0.95 11.40 -5.74
CA TRP A 29 -1.80 11.71 -4.58
C TRP A 29 -1.02 12.52 -3.53
N ASN A 30 0.27 12.23 -3.32
CA ASN A 30 1.10 13.02 -2.40
C ASN A 30 1.19 14.48 -2.81
N VAL A 31 1.37 14.76 -4.11
CA VAL A 31 1.42 16.13 -4.64
C VAL A 31 0.06 16.81 -4.51
N ILE A 32 -1.03 16.13 -4.90
CA ILE A 32 -2.39 16.69 -4.85
C ILE A 32 -2.78 17.03 -3.40
N TYR A 33 -2.60 16.10 -2.46
CA TYR A 33 -2.90 16.34 -1.06
C TYR A 33 -1.96 17.38 -0.44
N GLY A 34 -0.69 17.42 -0.85
CA GLY A 34 0.25 18.46 -0.40
C GLY A 34 -0.21 19.86 -0.81
N ILE A 35 -0.62 20.03 -2.08
CA ILE A 35 -1.17 21.30 -2.58
C ILE A 35 -2.48 21.65 -1.85
N TYR A 36 -3.37 20.67 -1.64
CA TYR A 36 -4.61 20.87 -0.89
C TYR A 36 -4.34 21.38 0.54
N ILE A 37 -3.41 20.75 1.27
CA ILE A 37 -3.06 21.14 2.63
C ILE A 37 -2.46 22.55 2.66
N ILE A 38 -1.61 22.90 1.70
CA ILE A 38 -1.05 24.25 1.60
C ILE A 38 -2.15 25.28 1.32
N TYR A 39 -3.12 24.95 0.45
CA TYR A 39 -4.23 25.83 0.11
C TYR A 39 -5.15 26.10 1.31
N VAL A 40 -5.47 25.08 2.10
CA VAL A 40 -6.37 25.18 3.27
C VAL A 40 -5.61 25.48 4.57
N LEU A 41 -4.30 25.76 4.50
CA LEU A 41 -3.44 25.86 5.69
C LEU A 41 -3.92 26.89 6.72
N SER A 42 -4.53 28.00 6.27
CA SER A 42 -5.10 29.03 7.15
C SER A 42 -6.21 28.52 8.05
N ASP A 43 -6.87 27.43 7.65
CA ASP A 43 -8.07 26.91 8.30
C ASP A 43 -7.78 25.61 9.08
N LEU A 44 -6.52 25.12 9.06
CA LEU A 44 -6.08 23.85 9.66
C LEU A 44 -5.45 24.01 11.07
N TYR A 45 -5.69 25.13 11.75
CA TYR A 45 -5.16 25.37 13.11
C TYR A 45 -5.98 24.68 14.22
N ASP A 46 -7.08 24.02 13.89
CA ASP A 46 -7.87 23.24 14.83
C ASP A 46 -7.30 21.82 15.03
N LEU A 47 -7.79 21.10 16.03
CA LEU A 47 -7.34 19.72 16.32
C LEU A 47 -7.55 18.80 15.11
N HIS A 48 -8.65 18.98 14.37
CA HIS A 48 -8.92 18.20 13.17
C HIS A 48 -7.89 18.48 12.07
N GLY A 49 -7.54 19.74 11.82
CA GLY A 49 -6.55 20.13 10.82
C GLY A 49 -5.15 19.59 11.13
N ILE A 50 -4.74 19.61 12.40
CA ILE A 50 -3.49 18.97 12.84
C ILE A 50 -3.52 17.46 12.54
N CYS A 51 -4.64 16.78 12.82
CA CYS A 51 -4.80 15.36 12.48
C CYS A 51 -4.69 15.09 10.98
N VAL A 52 -5.22 15.97 10.12
CA VAL A 52 -5.09 15.87 8.65
C VAL A 52 -3.63 15.95 8.22
N ILE A 53 -2.86 16.91 8.76
CA ILE A 53 -1.44 17.06 8.46
C ILE A 53 -0.64 15.83 8.91
N ILE A 54 -0.89 15.33 10.11
CA ILE A 54 -0.23 14.12 10.62
C ILE A 54 -0.59 12.91 9.77
N ALA A 55 -1.88 12.72 9.44
CA ALA A 55 -2.33 11.61 8.60
C ALA A 55 -1.70 11.65 7.22
N TYR A 56 -1.55 12.84 6.62
CA TYR A 56 -0.83 13.02 5.36
C TYR A 56 0.62 12.56 5.48
N LEU A 57 1.38 13.10 6.45
CA LEU A 57 2.80 12.76 6.62
C LEU A 57 3.02 11.28 6.91
N VAL A 58 2.22 10.71 7.83
CA VAL A 58 2.28 9.28 8.16
C VAL A 58 1.88 8.45 6.95
N GLY A 59 0.83 8.82 6.22
CA GLY A 59 0.39 8.16 4.99
C GLY A 59 1.47 8.14 3.92
N SER A 60 2.19 9.24 3.72
CA SER A 60 3.28 9.32 2.73
C SER A 60 4.42 8.37 3.08
N LEU A 61 4.82 8.35 4.35
CA LEU A 61 5.90 7.49 4.84
C LEU A 61 5.52 6.01 4.82
N VAL A 62 4.30 5.69 5.26
CA VAL A 62 3.76 4.33 5.23
C VAL A 62 3.65 3.85 3.80
N GLU A 63 3.15 4.65 2.86
CA GLU A 63 3.02 4.26 1.47
C GLU A 63 4.37 3.92 0.84
N PHE A 64 5.37 4.78 1.07
CA PHE A 64 6.73 4.53 0.62
C PHE A 64 7.29 3.22 1.18
N TYR A 65 7.16 3.01 2.50
CA TYR A 65 7.66 1.80 3.16
C TYR A 65 6.92 0.54 2.71
N ARG A 66 5.58 0.63 2.61
CA ARG A 66 4.68 -0.44 2.14
C ARG A 66 5.11 -0.88 0.75
N LEU A 67 5.15 0.03 -0.22
CA LEU A 67 5.53 -0.29 -1.61
C LEU A 67 6.94 -0.87 -1.70
N ARG A 68 7.91 -0.34 -0.91
CA ARG A 68 9.27 -0.89 -0.85
C ARG A 68 9.28 -2.35 -0.39
N MET A 69 8.51 -2.68 0.66
CA MET A 69 8.42 -4.05 1.17
C MET A 69 7.75 -4.98 0.17
N GLY A 70 6.70 -4.52 -0.53
CA GLY A 70 6.04 -5.31 -1.57
C GLY A 70 6.99 -5.62 -2.73
N TYR A 71 7.71 -4.61 -3.20
CA TYR A 71 8.68 -4.73 -4.30
C TYR A 71 9.80 -5.73 -3.97
N LYS A 72 10.41 -5.55 -2.79
CA LYS A 72 11.49 -6.42 -2.32
C LYS A 72 10.98 -7.83 -2.06
N GLY A 73 9.82 -7.97 -1.41
CA GLY A 73 9.19 -9.25 -1.11
C GLY A 73 8.91 -10.05 -2.38
N ASN A 74 8.30 -9.42 -3.38
CA ASN A 74 7.99 -10.05 -4.66
C ASN A 74 9.23 -10.47 -5.44
N LEU A 75 10.22 -9.58 -5.63
CA LEU A 75 11.41 -9.90 -6.43
C LEU A 75 12.33 -10.92 -5.77
N GLN A 76 12.46 -10.86 -4.44
CA GLN A 76 13.37 -11.72 -3.70
C GLN A 76 12.71 -13.02 -3.21
N GLY A 77 11.42 -13.21 -3.51
CA GLY A 77 10.63 -14.36 -3.04
C GLY A 77 10.59 -14.46 -1.52
N ARG A 78 10.54 -13.32 -0.82
CA ARG A 78 10.56 -13.22 0.65
C ARG A 78 9.14 -13.04 1.17
N PRO A 79 8.46 -14.12 1.62
CA PRO A 79 7.08 -14.04 2.06
C PRO A 79 6.92 -13.10 3.27
N GLY A 80 7.89 -12.98 4.18
CA GLY A 80 7.79 -12.05 5.31
C GLY A 80 7.71 -10.58 4.89
N ASP A 81 8.52 -10.16 3.91
CA ASP A 81 8.49 -8.80 3.36
C ASP A 81 7.16 -8.56 2.61
N LEU A 82 6.68 -9.55 1.85
CA LEU A 82 5.39 -9.45 1.14
C LEU A 82 4.19 -9.42 2.10
N CYS A 83 4.20 -10.20 3.18
CA CYS A 83 3.20 -10.14 4.24
C CYS A 83 3.15 -8.75 4.88
N THR A 84 4.31 -8.13 5.13
CA THR A 84 4.38 -6.76 5.66
C THR A 84 3.65 -5.78 4.74
N PHE A 85 3.88 -5.87 3.42
CA PHE A 85 3.14 -5.08 2.43
C PHE A 85 1.62 -5.33 2.48
N LEU A 86 1.20 -6.59 2.55
CA LEU A 86 -0.21 -6.97 2.59
C LEU A 86 -0.91 -6.57 3.89
N ILE A 87 -0.21 -6.50 5.01
CA ILE A 87 -0.75 -6.06 6.31
C ILE A 87 -0.87 -4.54 6.36
N LEU A 88 0.16 -3.82 5.89
CA LEU A 88 0.16 -2.36 5.89
C LEU A 88 -0.91 -1.76 4.99
N SER A 89 -1.25 -2.45 3.88
CA SER A 89 -2.26 -1.99 2.92
C SER A 89 -3.65 -1.76 3.56
N PRO A 90 -4.32 -2.77 4.14
CA PRO A 90 -5.63 -2.60 4.77
C PRO A 90 -5.57 -1.98 6.17
N LEU A 91 -4.52 -2.24 6.97
CA LEU A 91 -4.52 -1.82 8.38
C LEU A 91 -4.05 -0.39 8.60
N VAL A 92 -3.22 0.14 7.72
CA VAL A 92 -2.62 1.46 7.90
C VAL A 92 -2.93 2.38 6.72
N GLN A 93 -2.62 1.95 5.50
CA GLN A 93 -2.76 2.82 4.34
C GLN A 93 -4.22 3.12 4.00
N LEU A 94 -5.07 2.08 3.99
CA LEU A 94 -6.50 2.21 3.68
C LEU A 94 -7.23 3.18 4.63
N PRO A 95 -7.16 3.04 5.98
CA PRO A 95 -7.86 3.97 6.86
C PRO A 95 -7.32 5.41 6.75
N ILE A 96 -6.02 5.59 6.48
CA ILE A 96 -5.44 6.93 6.26
C ILE A 96 -6.01 7.56 4.98
N LEU A 97 -6.02 6.83 3.87
CA LEU A 97 -6.56 7.35 2.60
C LEU A 97 -8.06 7.69 2.71
N ILE A 98 -8.84 6.86 3.42
CA ILE A 98 -10.26 7.13 3.67
C ILE A 98 -10.42 8.36 4.55
N PHE A 99 -9.65 8.48 5.64
CA PHE A 99 -9.70 9.66 6.50
C PHE A 99 -9.38 10.94 5.73
N LEU A 100 -8.28 10.95 4.96
CA LEU A 100 -7.89 12.10 4.14
C LEU A 100 -8.95 12.44 3.07
N LEU A 101 -9.62 11.45 2.49
CA LEU A 101 -10.71 11.67 1.54
C LEU A 101 -11.92 12.31 2.21
N LEU A 102 -12.32 11.82 3.39
CA LEU A 102 -13.48 12.34 4.11
C LEU A 102 -13.22 13.73 4.73
N SER A 103 -11.97 14.05 5.05
CA SER A 103 -11.56 15.35 5.56
C SER A 103 -11.39 16.42 4.46
N ALA A 104 -11.34 16.03 3.19
CA ALA A 104 -11.24 16.96 2.07
C ALA A 104 -12.58 17.68 1.83
N LYS A 105 -12.56 19.02 1.87
CA LYS A 105 -13.75 19.85 1.58
C LYS A 105 -13.68 20.51 0.21
N GLU A 106 -12.48 20.89 -0.20
CA GLU A 106 -12.16 21.49 -1.50
C GLU A 106 -11.52 20.45 -2.43
N PHE A 107 -11.48 20.73 -3.74
CA PHE A 107 -10.89 19.82 -4.75
C PHE A 107 -11.52 18.42 -4.81
N ASN A 108 -12.76 18.28 -4.33
CA ASN A 108 -13.43 16.99 -4.13
C ASN A 108 -13.34 16.06 -5.35
N SER A 109 -13.53 16.54 -6.58
CA SER A 109 -13.46 15.70 -7.77
C SER A 109 -12.08 15.10 -8.02
N ILE A 110 -11.02 15.89 -7.88
CA ILE A 110 -9.63 15.45 -8.13
C ILE A 110 -9.16 14.54 -7.00
N ILE A 111 -9.44 14.91 -5.75
CA ILE A 111 -9.10 14.12 -4.56
C ILE A 111 -9.85 12.79 -4.58
N LEU A 112 -11.14 12.78 -4.91
CA LEU A 112 -11.92 11.56 -5.05
C LEU A 112 -11.34 10.66 -6.15
N PHE A 113 -11.05 11.22 -7.32
CA PHE A 113 -10.50 10.45 -8.43
C PHE A 113 -9.17 9.78 -8.08
N ILE A 114 -8.23 10.52 -7.51
CA ILE A 114 -6.90 9.98 -7.19
C ILE A 114 -6.96 8.97 -6.03
N THR A 115 -7.79 9.22 -5.02
CA THR A 115 -7.94 8.30 -3.88
C THR A 115 -8.63 7.01 -4.30
N VAL A 116 -9.72 7.09 -5.08
CA VAL A 116 -10.39 5.89 -5.61
C VAL A 116 -9.45 5.09 -6.51
N GLY A 117 -8.70 5.75 -7.39
CA GLY A 117 -7.69 5.09 -8.22
C GLY A 117 -6.64 4.34 -7.38
N SER A 118 -6.15 4.98 -6.32
CA SER A 118 -5.17 4.38 -5.39
C SER A 118 -5.76 3.18 -4.64
N LEU A 119 -7.02 3.27 -4.20
CA LEU A 119 -7.73 2.18 -3.54
C LEU A 119 -7.99 0.99 -4.47
N ILE A 120 -8.31 1.24 -5.75
CA ILE A 120 -8.49 0.19 -6.75
C ILE A 120 -7.18 -0.57 -6.97
N ILE A 121 -6.06 0.13 -7.19
CA ILE A 121 -4.77 -0.54 -7.34
C ILE A 121 -4.40 -1.32 -6.08
N MET A 122 -4.60 -0.74 -4.89
CA MET A 122 -4.34 -1.42 -3.63
C MET A 122 -5.19 -2.69 -3.44
N ALA A 123 -6.46 -2.66 -3.85
CA ALA A 123 -7.32 -3.84 -3.82
C ALA A 123 -6.81 -4.94 -4.76
N LEU A 124 -6.39 -4.57 -5.98
CA LEU A 124 -5.79 -5.52 -6.92
C LEU A 124 -4.49 -6.11 -6.37
N GLU A 125 -3.60 -5.28 -5.81
CA GLU A 125 -2.37 -5.71 -5.15
C GLU A 125 -2.64 -6.72 -4.03
N LEU A 126 -3.67 -6.47 -3.22
CA LEU A 126 -4.08 -7.35 -2.13
C LEU A 126 -4.58 -8.70 -2.65
N ILE A 127 -5.41 -8.70 -3.70
CA ILE A 127 -5.91 -9.93 -4.34
C ILE A 127 -4.74 -10.75 -4.90
N PHE A 128 -3.85 -10.13 -5.68
CA PHE A 128 -2.73 -10.83 -6.29
C PHE A 128 -1.70 -11.30 -5.26
N GLY A 129 -1.38 -10.47 -4.26
CA GLY A 129 -0.43 -10.84 -3.21
C GLY A 129 -0.96 -11.99 -2.33
N LEU A 130 -2.25 -11.98 -1.97
CA LEU A 130 -2.86 -13.11 -1.25
C LEU A 130 -2.90 -14.37 -2.11
N ALA A 131 -3.24 -14.27 -3.40
CA ALA A 131 -3.26 -15.41 -4.31
C ALA A 131 -1.88 -16.08 -4.47
N ILE A 132 -0.80 -15.30 -4.37
CA ILE A 132 0.58 -15.79 -4.44
C ILE A 132 0.97 -16.53 -3.15
N LEU A 133 0.59 -15.98 -1.99
CA LEU A 133 0.91 -16.56 -0.68
C LEU A 133 -0.06 -17.67 -0.26
N TRP A 134 -1.19 -17.82 -0.97
CA TRP A 134 -2.17 -18.85 -0.66
C TRP A 134 -1.51 -20.23 -0.69
N PRO A 135 -1.66 -21.04 0.38
CA PRO A 135 -1.07 -22.37 0.43
C PRO A 135 -1.63 -23.20 -0.72
N LYS A 136 -0.79 -23.50 -1.71
CA LYS A 136 -1.11 -24.52 -2.69
C LYS A 136 -0.96 -25.86 -1.96
N SER A 137 -2.03 -26.64 -1.90
CA SER A 137 -1.95 -28.02 -1.43
C SER A 137 -0.85 -28.70 -2.24
N ASP A 138 0.28 -28.97 -1.60
CA ASP A 138 1.31 -29.81 -2.21
C ASP A 138 0.65 -31.15 -2.47
N ARG A 139 0.53 -31.51 -3.76
CA ARG A 139 0.42 -32.92 -4.14
C ARG A 139 1.64 -33.58 -3.54
N PHE A 140 1.45 -34.34 -2.47
CA PHE A 140 2.49 -35.15 -1.85
C PHE A 140 3.23 -35.92 -2.95
N VAL A 141 4.41 -35.44 -3.33
CA VAL A 141 5.30 -36.22 -4.19
C VAL A 141 5.86 -37.28 -3.26
N ILE A 142 5.21 -38.44 -3.27
CA ILE A 142 5.73 -39.63 -2.62
C ILE A 142 7.06 -39.93 -3.32
N VAL A 143 8.16 -39.56 -2.68
CA VAL A 143 9.49 -40.03 -3.05
C VAL A 143 9.48 -41.53 -2.74
N LYS A 144 9.28 -42.36 -3.75
CA LYS A 144 9.53 -43.80 -3.62
C LYS A 144 11.01 -43.97 -3.29
N LYS A 145 11.24 -44.55 -2.12
CA LYS A 145 12.55 -44.92 -1.61
C LYS A 145 13.16 -46.04 -2.45
#